data_AF-A0A7D7LDK9-F1
#
_entry.id   AF-A0A7D7LDK9-F1
#
_cell.length_a   1.000
_cell.length_b   1.000
_cell.length_c   1.000
_cell.angle_alpha   90.00
_cell.angle_beta   90.00
_cell.angle_gamma   90.00
#
_symmetry.space_group_name_H-M   'P 1'
#
loop_
_entity.id
_entity.type
_entity.pdbx_description
1 polymer ?
#
loop_
_entity_poly.entity_id
_entity_poly.type
_entity_poly.pdbx_seq_one_letter_code
_entity_poly.pdbx_strand_id
1 'polypeptide(L)'
;MTKRGLQASTEGIAKANQALIRNSLNKTALARDLGLSRATVTNFFRIIPIERLNFEEICKRLGLNWQEIVDIPVCKSQTEEHQNSTSKNSDFVGREDAIADLDELVNKGAKVILIHSEGGIGKTTLATKWFELQGLEYLDLRVGTTPQNLNSLEDWVSVTLRYHFKENPEQDFMTLMEQFKSKLQEHRIGVLIHHLEFALINGEFIKSHNSNYIELLTVL
;
A
#
# COMPACT_ATOMS: atom_id res chain seq x y z
N MET A 1 16.36 16.51 1.67
CA MET A 1 15.96 15.75 0.48
C MET A 1 15.82 14.29 0.87
N THR A 2 14.63 13.86 1.29
CA THR A 2 14.38 12.47 1.72
C THR A 2 13.33 11.88 0.80
N LYS A 3 13.78 11.40 -0.37
CA LYS A 3 12.98 10.58 -1.29
C LYS A 3 12.53 9.32 -0.54
N ARG A 4 11.24 9.00 -0.62
CA ARG A 4 10.64 7.85 0.04
C ARG A 4 11.23 6.59 -0.58
N GLY A 5 11.65 5.66 0.26
CA GLY A 5 12.18 4.39 -0.20
C GLY A 5 11.07 3.38 -0.48
N LEU A 6 11.31 2.49 -1.45
CA LEU A 6 10.56 1.26 -1.62
C LEU A 6 11.12 0.18 -0.69
N GLN A 7 10.24 -0.63 -0.10
CA GLN A 7 10.61 -1.84 0.65
C GLN A 7 10.05 -3.07 -0.06
N ALA A 8 10.72 -4.20 0.10
CA ALA A 8 10.29 -5.46 -0.50
C ALA A 8 9.37 -6.23 0.44
N SER A 9 8.42 -7.00 -0.09
CA SER A 9 7.61 -7.91 0.72
C SER A 9 8.47 -9.03 1.27
N THR A 10 8.00 -9.71 2.32
CA THR A 10 8.66 -10.92 2.83
C THR A 10 8.81 -11.99 1.75
N GLU A 11 7.79 -12.17 0.91
CA GLU A 11 7.85 -13.08 -0.26
C GLU A 11 8.83 -12.57 -1.33
N GLY A 12 8.83 -11.28 -1.61
CA GLY A 12 9.76 -10.64 -2.53
C GLY A 12 11.23 -10.85 -2.12
N ILE A 13 11.53 -10.76 -0.82
CA ILE A 13 12.87 -11.04 -0.30
C ILE A 13 13.22 -12.53 -0.37
N ALA A 14 12.27 -13.44 -0.20
CA ALA A 14 12.53 -14.86 -0.45
C ALA A 14 12.93 -15.11 -1.91
N LYS A 15 12.21 -14.53 -2.88
CA LYS A 15 12.54 -14.58 -4.31
C LYS A 15 13.90 -13.94 -4.61
N ALA A 16 14.19 -12.80 -4.00
CA ALA A 16 15.49 -12.13 -4.15
C ALA A 16 16.67 -12.96 -3.61
N ASN A 17 16.49 -13.65 -2.48
CA ASN A 17 17.52 -14.55 -1.95
C ASN A 17 17.73 -15.78 -2.84
N GLN A 18 16.66 -16.35 -3.40
CA GLN A 18 16.77 -17.43 -4.38
C GLN A 18 17.50 -16.97 -5.66
N ALA A 19 17.20 -15.76 -6.13
CA ALA A 19 17.88 -15.17 -7.28
C ALA A 19 19.37 -14.90 -7.03
N LEU A 20 19.78 -14.53 -5.81
CA LEU A 20 21.20 -14.42 -5.45
C LEU A 20 21.92 -15.76 -5.63
N ILE A 21 21.33 -16.84 -5.13
CA ILE A 21 21.90 -18.20 -5.24
C ILE A 21 21.97 -18.63 -6.71
N ARG A 22 20.88 -18.45 -7.47
CA ARG A 22 20.82 -18.79 -8.91
C ARG A 22 21.89 -18.07 -9.71
N ASN A 23 22.15 -16.81 -9.39
CA ASN A 23 23.14 -16.00 -10.08
C ASN A 23 24.57 -16.19 -9.53
N SER A 24 24.79 -17.07 -8.54
CA SER A 24 26.08 -17.24 -7.85
C SER A 24 26.65 -15.91 -7.30
N LEU A 25 25.77 -15.01 -6.85
CA LEU A 25 26.13 -13.70 -6.33
C LEU A 25 25.98 -13.67 -4.81
N ASN A 26 26.83 -12.88 -4.16
CA ASN A 26 26.64 -12.47 -2.77
C ASN A 26 26.33 -10.97 -2.71
N LYS A 27 25.82 -10.50 -1.56
CA LYS A 27 25.41 -9.08 -1.35
C LYS A 27 26.55 -8.09 -1.64
N THR A 28 27.80 -8.48 -1.38
CA THR A 28 28.99 -7.64 -1.63
C THR A 28 29.32 -7.55 -3.12
N ALA A 29 29.21 -8.65 -3.86
CA ALA A 29 29.37 -8.68 -5.31
C ALA A 29 28.27 -7.87 -6.00
N LEU A 30 27.01 -8.03 -5.57
CA LEU A 30 25.88 -7.26 -6.08
C LEU A 30 26.04 -5.76 -5.86
N ALA A 31 26.50 -5.33 -4.68
CA ALA A 31 26.78 -3.92 -4.40
C ALA A 31 27.87 -3.35 -5.33
N ARG A 32 28.91 -4.14 -5.60
CA ARG A 32 30.01 -3.76 -6.49
C ARG A 32 29.55 -3.62 -7.95
N ASP A 33 28.80 -4.61 -8.43
CA ASP A 33 28.29 -4.65 -9.81
C ASP A 33 27.37 -3.46 -10.12
N LEU A 34 26.62 -3.01 -9.13
CA LEU A 34 25.66 -1.91 -9.26
C LEU A 34 26.24 -0.54 -8.90
N GLY A 35 27.49 -0.46 -8.44
CA GLY A 35 28.06 0.78 -7.92
C GLY A 35 27.33 1.33 -6.69
N LEU A 36 26.62 0.48 -5.95
CA LEU A 36 25.82 0.85 -4.77
C LEU A 36 26.59 0.65 -3.47
N SER A 37 26.17 1.36 -2.43
CA SER A 37 26.70 1.08 -1.09
C SER A 37 26.27 -0.31 -0.61
N ARG A 38 27.15 -1.01 0.11
CA ARG A 38 26.82 -2.29 0.77
C ARG A 38 25.64 -2.16 1.73
N ALA A 39 25.48 -0.99 2.35
CA ALA A 39 24.37 -0.68 3.24
C ALA A 39 23.04 -0.66 2.48
N THR A 40 22.99 -0.06 1.28
CA THR A 40 21.79 -0.02 0.42
C THR A 40 21.32 -1.43 0.06
N VAL A 41 22.24 -2.29 -0.39
CA VAL A 41 21.90 -3.68 -0.72
C VAL A 41 21.47 -4.46 0.53
N THR A 42 22.15 -4.24 1.66
CA THR A 42 21.77 -4.88 2.94
C THR A 42 20.37 -4.45 3.38
N ASN A 43 20.04 -3.17 3.24
CA ASN A 43 18.73 -2.62 3.60
C ASN A 43 17.61 -3.25 2.75
N PHE A 44 17.83 -3.40 1.44
CA PHE A 44 16.91 -4.13 0.56
C PHE A 44 16.60 -5.53 1.13
N PHE A 45 17.62 -6.36 1.38
CA PHE A 45 17.42 -7.73 1.90
C PHE A 45 16.95 -7.80 3.36
N ARG A 46 16.90 -6.68 4.07
CA ARG A 46 16.36 -6.57 5.44
C ARG A 46 14.94 -5.98 5.48
N ILE A 47 14.33 -5.74 4.31
CA ILE A 47 13.00 -5.10 4.21
C ILE A 47 13.05 -3.67 4.81
N ILE A 48 14.19 -3.01 4.69
CA ILE A 48 14.34 -1.60 5.06
C ILE A 48 14.13 -0.77 3.79
N PRO A 49 13.27 0.26 3.79
CA PRO A 49 13.03 1.10 2.63
C PRO A 49 14.32 1.67 2.03
N ILE A 50 14.48 1.56 0.71
CA ILE A 50 15.61 2.12 -0.06
C ILE A 50 15.12 2.93 -1.25
N GLU A 51 15.91 3.88 -1.74
CA GLU A 51 15.52 4.73 -2.88
C GLU A 51 15.04 3.90 -4.08
N ARG A 52 13.93 4.33 -4.71
CA ARG A 52 13.26 3.64 -5.83
C ARG A 52 14.23 3.19 -6.93
N LEU A 53 15.11 4.09 -7.39
CA LEU A 53 16.10 3.76 -8.42
C LEU A 53 17.01 2.59 -7.99
N ASN A 54 17.45 2.58 -6.73
CA ASN A 54 18.29 1.50 -6.21
C ASN A 54 17.48 0.19 -6.08
N PHE A 55 16.20 0.29 -5.72
CA PHE A 55 15.30 -0.86 -5.63
C PHE A 55 15.09 -1.51 -7.00
N GLU A 56 14.75 -0.71 -8.02
CA GLU A 56 14.54 -1.16 -9.39
C GLU A 56 15.81 -1.78 -9.97
N GLU A 57 16.98 -1.15 -9.76
CA GLU A 57 18.24 -1.63 -10.31
C GLU A 57 18.71 -2.94 -9.65
N ILE A 58 18.46 -3.10 -8.33
CA ILE A 58 18.70 -4.36 -7.62
C ILE A 58 17.82 -5.47 -8.19
N CYS A 59 16.51 -5.23 -8.35
CA CYS A 59 15.59 -6.23 -8.91
C CYS A 59 15.97 -6.61 -10.35
N LYS A 60 16.27 -5.62 -11.19
CA LYS A 60 16.69 -5.82 -12.58
C LYS A 60 17.95 -6.70 -12.66
N ARG A 61 18.97 -6.43 -11.83
CA ARG A 61 20.22 -7.21 -11.81
C ARG A 61 20.02 -8.65 -11.34
N LEU A 62 19.03 -8.90 -10.49
CA LEU A 62 18.64 -10.24 -10.04
C LEU A 62 17.74 -10.98 -11.06
N GLY A 63 17.29 -10.28 -12.11
CA GLY A 63 16.35 -10.81 -13.10
C GLY A 63 14.94 -10.95 -12.52
N LEU A 64 14.54 -10.02 -11.66
CA LEU A 64 13.24 -9.96 -11.00
C LEU A 64 12.49 -8.70 -11.42
N ASN A 65 11.18 -8.80 -11.57
CA ASN A 65 10.33 -7.62 -11.75
C ASN A 65 10.12 -6.94 -10.40
N TRP A 66 10.57 -5.70 -10.25
CA TRP A 66 10.51 -4.97 -8.98
C TRP A 66 9.08 -4.82 -8.44
N GLN A 67 8.08 -4.78 -9.31
CA GLN A 67 6.65 -4.67 -8.95
C GLN A 67 6.12 -5.94 -8.26
N GLU A 68 6.75 -7.10 -8.48
CA GLU A 68 6.42 -8.37 -7.82
C GLU A 68 7.16 -8.56 -6.49
N ILE A 69 8.18 -7.74 -6.26
CA ILE A 69 9.08 -7.81 -5.11
C ILE A 69 8.72 -6.75 -4.07
N VAL A 70 8.21 -5.61 -4.50
CA VAL A 70 7.81 -4.51 -3.63
C VAL A 70 6.67 -4.95 -2.71
N ASP A 71 6.75 -4.54 -1.46
CA ASP A 71 5.68 -4.72 -0.48
C ASP A 71 4.56 -3.74 -0.81
N ILE A 72 3.58 -4.24 -1.56
CA ILE A 72 2.31 -3.56 -1.77
C ILE A 72 1.44 -4.02 -0.60
N PRO A 73 1.03 -3.13 0.32
CA PRO A 73 0.16 -3.51 1.42
C PRO A 73 -1.22 -3.87 0.86
N VAL A 74 -1.40 -5.12 0.46
CA VAL A 74 -2.70 -5.75 0.26
C VAL A 74 -2.93 -6.58 1.50
N CYS A 75 -3.72 -6.06 2.43
CA CYS A 75 -4.10 -6.82 3.60
C CYS A 75 -5.19 -7.80 3.16
N LYS A 76 -4.78 -9.03 2.80
CA LYS A 76 -5.72 -10.12 2.57
C LYS A 76 -6.44 -10.38 3.90
N SER A 77 -7.68 -9.93 4.03
CA SER A 77 -8.59 -10.45 5.04
C SER A 77 -8.73 -11.95 4.74
N GLN A 78 -8.12 -12.78 5.58
CA GLN A 78 -8.25 -14.23 5.49
C GLN A 78 -9.72 -14.59 5.68
N THR A 79 -10.41 -14.84 4.57
CA THR A 79 -11.64 -15.64 4.57
C THR A 79 -11.23 -17.09 4.76
N GLU A 80 -11.17 -17.53 6.01
CA GLU A 80 -11.30 -18.94 6.36
C GLU A 80 -12.56 -19.10 7.22
N GLU A 81 -13.43 -20.01 6.75
CA GLU A 81 -14.64 -20.39 7.44
C GLU A 81 -14.33 -20.93 8.85
N HIS A 82 -15.06 -20.40 9.83
CA HIS A 82 -15.42 -21.01 11.12
C HIS A 82 -14.39 -21.95 11.77
N GLN A 83 -13.75 -21.44 12.83
CA GLN A 83 -13.88 -22.06 14.15
C GLN A 83 -13.46 -21.09 15.27
N ASN A 84 -14.35 -20.99 16.26
CA ASN A 84 -14.17 -20.29 17.53
C ASN A 84 -12.73 -20.39 18.07
N SER A 85 -11.99 -19.29 18.01
CA SER A 85 -11.06 -18.96 19.06
C SER A 85 -11.00 -17.45 19.19
N THR A 86 -11.40 -16.99 20.37
CA THR A 86 -11.24 -15.62 20.83
C THR A 86 -9.74 -15.33 20.89
N SER A 87 -9.11 -14.98 19.76
CA SER A 87 -7.83 -14.29 19.79
C SER A 87 -8.12 -12.88 20.28
N LYS A 88 -8.17 -12.74 21.61
CA LYS A 88 -7.99 -11.45 22.26
C LYS A 88 -6.64 -10.91 21.76
N ASN A 89 -6.68 -10.10 20.71
CA ASN A 89 -5.67 -9.07 20.52
C ASN A 89 -5.79 -8.18 21.77
N SER A 90 -4.91 -8.41 22.74
CA SER A 90 -4.84 -7.66 23.99
C SER A 90 -4.54 -6.17 23.81
N ASP A 91 -4.27 -5.75 22.57
CA ASP A 91 -3.70 -4.46 22.24
C ASP A 91 -4.74 -3.46 21.69
N PHE A 92 -6.01 -3.88 21.55
CA PHE A 92 -7.10 -3.02 21.10
C PHE A 92 -8.24 -3.03 22.13
N VAL A 93 -8.12 -2.17 23.14
CA VAL A 93 -9.08 -2.06 24.26
C VAL A 93 -9.56 -0.61 24.36
N GLY A 94 -10.85 -0.38 24.65
CA GLY A 94 -11.37 0.97 24.91
C GLY A 94 -11.59 1.79 23.63
N ARG A 95 -12.03 1.13 22.55
CA ARG A 95 -12.35 1.73 21.24
C ARG A 95 -13.70 1.24 20.72
N GLU A 96 -14.51 0.64 21.57
CA GLU A 96 -15.83 0.09 21.25
C GLU A 96 -16.76 1.19 20.75
N ASP A 97 -16.77 2.36 21.41
CA ASP A 97 -17.56 3.52 20.98
C ASP A 97 -17.12 4.02 19.60
N ALA A 98 -15.81 4.10 19.35
CA ALA A 98 -15.28 4.55 18.05
C ALA A 98 -15.60 3.57 16.90
N ILE A 99 -15.67 2.26 17.20
CA ILE A 99 -16.15 1.25 16.24
C ILE A 99 -17.65 1.44 15.99
N ALA A 100 -18.45 1.66 17.04
CA ALA A 100 -19.88 1.89 16.91
C ALA A 100 -20.19 3.16 16.11
N ASP A 101 -19.40 4.23 16.27
CA ASP A 101 -19.51 5.45 15.48
C ASP A 101 -19.25 5.18 13.98
N LEU A 102 -18.23 4.37 13.65
CA LEU A 102 -17.97 3.96 12.27
C LEU A 102 -19.14 3.15 11.69
N ASP A 103 -19.68 2.20 12.47
CA ASP A 103 -20.84 1.41 12.07
C ASP A 103 -22.06 2.30 11.83
N GLU A 104 -22.33 3.28 12.69
CA GLU A 104 -23.44 4.21 12.54
C GLU A 104 -23.30 5.04 11.24
N LEU A 105 -22.10 5.55 10.95
CA LEU A 105 -21.82 6.29 9.73
C LEU A 105 -22.07 5.44 8.48
N VAL A 106 -21.57 4.21 8.46
CA VAL A 106 -21.77 3.28 7.33
C VAL A 106 -23.25 2.91 7.18
N ASN A 107 -23.96 2.66 8.28
CA ASN A 107 -25.40 2.37 8.27
C ASN A 107 -26.25 3.55 7.77
N LYS A 108 -25.79 4.79 7.99
CA LYS A 108 -26.38 5.99 7.38
C LYS A 108 -26.07 6.17 5.89
N GLY A 109 -25.26 5.29 5.31
CA GLY A 109 -24.87 5.31 3.91
C GLY A 109 -23.65 6.18 3.61
N ALA A 110 -22.84 6.51 4.62
CA ALA A 110 -21.58 7.22 4.38
C ALA A 110 -20.63 6.34 3.54
N LYS A 111 -20.18 6.87 2.40
CA LYS A 111 -19.20 6.20 1.52
C LYS A 111 -17.75 6.56 1.84
N VAL A 112 -17.55 7.78 2.36
CA VAL A 112 -16.23 8.31 2.73
C VAL A 112 -16.29 8.74 4.18
N ILE A 113 -15.37 8.21 4.99
CA ILE A 113 -15.27 8.51 6.41
C ILE A 113 -13.86 9.03 6.69
N LEU A 114 -13.77 10.24 7.23
CA LEU A 114 -12.51 10.84 7.67
C LEU A 114 -12.28 10.53 9.15
N ILE A 115 -11.22 9.78 9.44
CA ILE A 115 -10.77 9.53 10.81
C ILE A 115 -9.67 10.53 11.16
N HIS A 116 -9.95 11.49 12.03
CA HIS A 116 -9.01 12.52 12.45
C HIS A 116 -8.71 12.45 13.95
N SER A 117 -7.46 12.70 14.32
CA SER A 117 -6.95 12.82 15.70
C SER A 117 -5.48 13.20 15.67
N GLU A 118 -4.89 13.52 16.83
CA GLU A 118 -3.45 13.75 16.93
C GLU A 118 -2.61 12.52 16.52
N GLY A 119 -1.33 12.74 16.21
CA GLY A 119 -0.41 11.68 15.80
C GLY A 119 -0.26 10.59 16.87
N GLY A 120 -0.11 9.33 16.44
CA GLY A 120 0.17 8.21 17.36
C GLY A 120 -1.03 7.67 18.14
N ILE A 121 -2.23 8.23 18.01
CA ILE A 121 -3.45 7.79 18.75
C ILE A 121 -4.02 6.43 18.25
N GLY A 122 -3.52 5.91 17.13
CA GLY A 122 -3.96 4.62 16.58
C GLY A 122 -5.10 4.70 15.56
N LYS A 123 -5.22 5.80 14.81
CA LYS A 123 -6.23 5.96 13.73
C LYS A 123 -6.21 4.82 12.73
N THR A 124 -5.02 4.51 12.23
CA THR A 124 -4.81 3.40 11.31
C THR A 124 -5.21 2.07 11.94
N THR A 125 -4.84 1.84 13.20
CA THR A 125 -5.24 0.64 13.94
C THR A 125 -6.75 0.54 14.07
N LEU A 126 -7.44 1.64 14.39
CA LEU A 126 -8.91 1.68 14.45
C LEU A 126 -9.54 1.30 13.10
N ALA A 127 -9.10 1.92 12.01
CA ALA A 127 -9.63 1.65 10.68
C ALA A 127 -9.39 0.20 10.23
N THR A 128 -8.17 -0.30 10.41
CA THR A 128 -7.83 -1.70 10.09
C THR A 128 -8.63 -2.68 10.93
N LYS A 129 -8.77 -2.43 12.24
CA LYS A 129 -9.59 -3.28 13.12
C LYS A 129 -11.05 -3.25 12.75
N TRP A 130 -11.57 -2.10 12.32
CA TRP A 130 -12.94 -2.01 11.82
C TRP A 130 -13.14 -2.91 10.60
N PHE A 131 -12.26 -2.84 9.58
CA PHE A 131 -12.34 -3.74 8.42
C PHE A 131 -12.28 -5.22 8.79
N GLU A 132 -11.37 -5.60 9.70
CA GLU A 132 -11.27 -6.97 10.22
C GLU A 132 -12.58 -7.43 10.88
N LEU A 133 -13.17 -6.59 11.75
CA LEU A 133 -14.42 -6.91 12.46
C LEU A 133 -15.62 -7.02 11.50
N GLN A 134 -15.64 -6.23 10.43
CA GLN A 134 -16.67 -6.32 9.39
C GLN A 134 -16.45 -7.51 8.44
N GLY A 135 -15.32 -8.21 8.53
CA GLY A 135 -14.93 -9.23 7.54
C GLY A 135 -14.82 -8.64 6.13
N LEU A 136 -14.49 -7.35 6.02
CA LEU A 136 -14.48 -6.60 4.77
C LEU A 136 -13.04 -6.45 4.29
N GLU A 137 -12.78 -6.89 3.06
CA GLU A 137 -11.49 -6.67 2.42
C GLU A 137 -11.26 -5.17 2.17
N TYR A 138 -10.01 -4.73 2.17
CA TYR A 138 -9.67 -3.35 1.83
C TYR A 138 -8.32 -3.22 1.11
N LEU A 139 -8.21 -2.14 0.31
CA LEU A 139 -6.97 -1.72 -0.35
C LEU A 139 -6.30 -0.60 0.46
N ASP A 140 -4.99 -0.72 0.75
CA ASP A 140 -4.22 0.34 1.43
C ASP A 140 -3.58 1.27 0.39
N LEU A 141 -4.06 2.52 0.37
CA LEU A 141 -3.49 3.61 -0.41
C LEU A 141 -2.62 4.50 0.49
N ARG A 142 -1.29 4.38 0.32
CA ARG A 142 -0.34 5.29 0.96
C ARG A 142 -0.06 6.49 0.06
N VAL A 143 -0.64 7.65 0.39
CA VAL A 143 -0.36 8.93 -0.29
C VAL A 143 1.10 9.34 -0.04
N GLY A 144 1.50 9.21 1.23
CA GLY A 144 2.81 8.82 1.73
C GLY A 144 3.33 9.65 2.91
N THR A 145 4.45 10.38 2.83
CA THR A 145 5.17 10.97 3.98
C THR A 145 5.42 12.48 3.96
N THR A 146 5.34 13.17 2.81
CA THR A 146 5.57 14.63 2.64
C THR A 146 4.98 15.17 1.33
N PRO A 147 4.60 16.46 1.23
CA PRO A 147 4.03 17.02 -0.01
C PRO A 147 4.92 16.92 -1.26
N GLN A 148 6.24 16.91 -1.10
CA GLN A 148 7.19 16.87 -2.23
C GLN A 148 7.51 15.46 -2.73
N ASN A 149 6.92 14.43 -2.13
CA ASN A 149 7.39 13.05 -2.30
C ASN A 149 6.25 12.07 -2.56
N LEU A 150 5.09 12.54 -3.01
CA LEU A 150 3.87 11.73 -3.16
C LEU A 150 4.11 10.45 -3.97
N ASN A 151 3.44 9.38 -3.57
CA ASN A 151 3.45 8.14 -4.34
C ASN A 151 2.62 8.34 -5.60
N SER A 152 3.01 7.73 -6.72
CA SER A 152 2.23 7.80 -7.95
C SER A 152 0.93 7.03 -7.77
N LEU A 153 -0.19 7.74 -7.91
CA LEU A 153 -1.52 7.13 -7.81
C LEU A 153 -1.80 6.19 -8.99
N GLU A 154 -1.31 6.56 -10.17
CA GLU A 154 -1.40 5.75 -11.38
C GLU A 154 -0.61 4.43 -11.24
N ASP A 155 0.60 4.50 -10.66
CA ASP A 155 1.37 3.29 -10.33
C ASP A 155 0.58 2.42 -9.33
N TRP A 156 0.00 3.03 -8.28
CA TRP A 156 -0.76 2.30 -7.27
C TRP A 156 -1.99 1.60 -7.86
N VAL A 157 -2.78 2.27 -8.70
CA VAL A 157 -3.95 1.65 -9.34
C VAL A 157 -3.52 0.56 -10.32
N SER A 158 -2.50 0.81 -11.14
CA SER A 158 -1.97 -0.17 -12.09
C SER A 158 -1.52 -1.46 -11.40
N VAL A 159 -0.79 -1.29 -10.29
CA VAL A 159 -0.32 -2.39 -9.45
C VAL A 159 -1.49 -3.12 -8.79
N THR A 160 -2.49 -2.39 -8.30
CA THR A 160 -3.68 -2.98 -7.66
C THR A 160 -4.47 -3.83 -8.66
N LEU A 161 -4.78 -3.27 -9.84
CA LEU A 161 -5.44 -4.01 -10.93
C LEU A 161 -4.68 -5.28 -11.30
N ARG A 162 -3.36 -5.18 -11.45
CA ARG A 162 -2.51 -6.31 -11.85
C ARG A 162 -2.46 -7.45 -10.83
N TYR A 163 -2.24 -7.13 -9.56
CA TYR A 163 -1.91 -8.16 -8.57
C TYR A 163 -3.09 -8.55 -7.69
N HIS A 164 -3.96 -7.59 -7.36
CA HIS A 164 -5.14 -7.87 -6.55
C HIS A 164 -6.27 -8.40 -7.43
N PHE A 165 -6.65 -7.65 -8.46
CA PHE A 165 -7.75 -8.04 -9.35
C PHE A 165 -7.34 -8.98 -10.51
N LYS A 166 -6.04 -9.22 -10.69
CA LYS A 166 -5.48 -10.08 -11.77
C LYS A 166 -5.84 -9.61 -13.18
N GLU A 167 -6.00 -8.31 -13.36
CA GLU A 167 -6.30 -7.66 -14.63
C GLU A 167 -5.04 -7.12 -15.30
N ASN A 168 -5.07 -6.90 -16.62
CA ASN A 168 -3.98 -6.18 -17.28
C ASN A 168 -4.31 -4.67 -17.28
N PRO A 169 -3.54 -3.83 -16.56
CA PRO A 169 -3.85 -2.40 -16.46
C PRO A 169 -3.63 -1.69 -17.79
N GLU A 170 -4.56 -0.79 -18.15
CA GLU A 170 -4.39 0.12 -19.28
C GLU A 170 -3.28 1.15 -19.05
N GLN A 171 -2.76 1.72 -20.15
CA GLN A 171 -1.71 2.74 -20.09
C GLN A 171 -2.24 4.17 -19.91
N ASP A 172 -3.47 4.44 -20.36
CA ASP A 172 -4.09 5.75 -20.21
C ASP A 172 -4.77 5.85 -18.84
N PHE A 173 -4.50 6.93 -18.11
CA PHE A 173 -5.00 7.10 -16.75
C PHE A 173 -6.53 7.06 -16.65
N MET A 174 -7.26 7.62 -17.62
CA MET A 174 -8.73 7.66 -17.59
C MET A 174 -9.30 6.26 -17.79
N THR A 175 -8.78 5.51 -18.76
CA THR A 175 -9.24 4.12 -19.00
C THR A 175 -8.81 3.19 -17.86
N LEU A 176 -7.65 3.44 -17.24
CA LEU A 176 -7.21 2.76 -16.03
C LEU A 176 -8.18 3.01 -14.86
N MET A 177 -8.69 4.24 -14.69
CA MET A 177 -9.70 4.56 -13.67
C MET A 177 -11.04 3.90 -13.95
N GLU A 178 -11.47 3.83 -15.22
CA GLU A 178 -12.69 3.11 -15.60
C GLU A 178 -12.59 1.61 -15.28
N GLN A 179 -11.43 0.99 -15.57
CA GLN A 179 -11.17 -0.40 -15.19
C GLN A 179 -11.22 -0.59 -13.67
N PHE A 180 -10.55 0.29 -12.93
CA PHE A 180 -10.54 0.24 -11.47
C PHE A 180 -11.95 0.37 -10.89
N LYS A 181 -12.74 1.32 -11.41
CA LYS A 181 -14.15 1.49 -11.06
C LYS A 181 -14.97 0.21 -11.29
N SER A 182 -14.81 -0.43 -12.46
CA SER A 182 -15.51 -1.70 -12.75
C SER A 182 -15.19 -2.76 -11.69
N LYS A 183 -13.92 -2.90 -11.32
CA LYS A 183 -13.50 -3.89 -10.32
C LYS A 183 -14.02 -3.58 -8.92
N LEU A 184 -14.05 -2.31 -8.52
CA LEU A 184 -14.65 -1.88 -7.26
C LEU A 184 -16.18 -2.08 -7.22
N GLN A 185 -16.87 -2.04 -8.37
CA GLN A 185 -18.30 -2.33 -8.44
C GLN A 185 -18.60 -3.83 -8.36
N GLU A 186 -17.69 -4.66 -8.87
CA GLU A 186 -17.78 -6.14 -8.80
C GLU A 186 -17.50 -6.68 -7.40
N HIS A 187 -16.68 -5.98 -6.60
CA HIS A 187 -16.20 -6.46 -5.30
C HIS A 187 -16.63 -5.53 -4.17
N ARG A 188 -17.21 -6.09 -3.11
CA ARG A 188 -17.45 -5.33 -1.87
C ARG A 188 -16.11 -5.17 -1.14
N ILE A 189 -15.38 -4.10 -1.46
CA ILE A 189 -14.04 -3.82 -0.95
C ILE A 189 -13.93 -2.36 -0.48
N GLY A 190 -13.24 -2.11 0.62
CA GLY A 190 -12.94 -0.76 1.11
C GLY A 190 -11.63 -0.21 0.55
N VAL A 191 -11.42 1.10 0.68
CA VAL A 191 -10.12 1.74 0.42
C VAL A 191 -9.71 2.53 1.64
N LEU A 192 -8.58 2.15 2.23
CA LEU A 192 -7.98 2.85 3.38
C LEU A 192 -6.91 3.82 2.87
N ILE A 193 -7.19 5.12 2.95
CA ILE A 193 -6.28 6.16 2.47
C ILE A 193 -5.46 6.70 3.63
N HIS A 194 -4.14 6.51 3.58
CA HIS A 194 -3.20 6.96 4.60
C HIS A 194 -2.56 8.28 4.24
N HIS A 195 -2.51 9.16 5.24
CA HIS A 195 -1.82 10.44 5.21
C HIS A 195 -2.23 11.34 4.03
N LEU A 196 -3.54 11.45 3.79
CA LEU A 196 -4.10 12.28 2.74
C LEU A 196 -3.68 13.75 2.88
N GLU A 197 -3.40 14.20 4.10
CA GLU A 197 -2.92 15.55 4.40
C GLU A 197 -1.68 15.96 3.59
N PHE A 198 -0.83 15.02 3.17
CA PHE A 198 0.34 15.34 2.36
C PHE A 198 -0.01 15.71 0.92
N ALA A 199 -1.17 15.31 0.41
CA ALA A 199 -1.66 15.71 -0.89
C ALA A 199 -2.42 17.06 -0.85
N LEU A 200 -2.55 17.68 0.33
CA LEU A 200 -3.35 18.89 0.53
C LEU A 200 -2.48 20.10 0.91
N ILE A 201 -2.87 21.29 0.44
CA ILE A 201 -2.41 22.61 0.89
C ILE A 201 -3.66 23.44 1.22
N ASN A 202 -3.77 23.90 2.46
CA ASN A 202 -4.94 24.66 2.95
C ASN A 202 -6.29 23.94 2.72
N GLY A 203 -6.30 22.61 2.76
CA GLY A 203 -7.50 21.79 2.53
C GLY A 203 -7.84 21.55 1.06
N GLU A 204 -7.10 22.13 0.13
CA GLU A 204 -7.22 21.86 -1.30
C GLU A 204 -6.13 20.91 -1.76
N PHE A 205 -6.41 20.05 -2.75
CA PHE A 205 -5.36 19.25 -3.35
C PHE A 205 -4.27 20.14 -3.96
N ILE A 206 -3.04 19.61 -4.02
CA ILE A 206 -1.91 20.27 -4.67
C ILE A 206 -2.10 20.22 -6.19
N LYS A 207 -2.11 21.38 -6.86
CA LYS A 207 -2.41 21.54 -8.31
C LYS A 207 -1.72 20.53 -9.25
N SER A 208 -0.46 20.16 -8.99
CA SER A 208 0.27 19.19 -9.80
C SER A 208 -0.29 17.76 -9.74
N HIS A 209 -1.14 17.47 -8.75
CA HIS A 209 -1.74 16.17 -8.48
C HIS A 209 -3.27 16.23 -8.32
N ASN A 210 -3.88 17.42 -8.47
CA ASN A 210 -5.31 17.65 -8.29
C ASN A 210 -6.16 16.69 -9.11
N SER A 211 -5.86 16.55 -10.40
CA SER A 211 -6.67 15.75 -11.32
C SER A 211 -6.79 14.31 -10.84
N ASN A 212 -5.68 13.69 -10.41
CA ASN A 212 -5.65 12.25 -10.19
C ASN A 212 -6.33 11.87 -8.87
N TYR A 213 -6.11 12.62 -7.79
CA TYR A 213 -6.78 12.34 -6.51
C TYR A 213 -8.27 12.69 -6.55
N ILE A 214 -8.66 13.75 -7.27
CA ILE A 214 -10.07 14.07 -7.48
C ILE A 214 -10.75 12.95 -8.28
N GLU A 215 -10.10 12.46 -9.34
CA GLU A 215 -10.63 11.36 -10.15
C GLU A 215 -10.81 10.09 -9.33
N LEU A 216 -9.79 9.70 -8.54
CA LEU A 216 -9.90 8.57 -7.64
C LEU A 216 -11.08 8.72 -6.68
N LEU A 217 -11.19 9.86 -5.98
CA LEU A 217 -12.28 10.08 -5.03
C LEU A 217 -13.66 10.15 -5.70
N THR A 218 -13.72 10.43 -7.00
CA THR A 218 -14.96 10.38 -7.80
C THR A 218 -15.34 8.96 -8.17
N VAL A 219 -14.35 8.06 -8.29
CA VAL A 219 -14.53 6.64 -8.58
C VAL A 219 -14.99 5.85 -7.35
N LEU A 220 -14.51 6.21 -6.15
CA LEU A 220 -14.87 5.59 -4.85
C LEU A 220 -16.30 5.94 -4.41
#